data_AF-A0A3C0PAH3-F1
#
_entry.id   AF-A0A3C0PAH3-F1
#
_cell.length_a   1.000
_cell.length_b   1.000
_cell.length_c   1.000
_cell.angle_alpha   90.00
_cell.angle_beta   90.00
_cell.angle_gamma   90.00
#
_symmetry.space_group_name_H-M   'P 1'
#
loop_
_entity.id
_entity.type
_entity.pdbx_description
1 polymer ?
#
loop_
_entity_poly.entity_id
_entity_poly.type
_entity_poly.pdbx_seq_one_letter_code
_entity_poly.pdbx_strand_id
1 'polypeptide(L)' 'MIHNNIQQMVGQKLKKFISNSKFKTQEKFAEAVNNDVRTVRRWIHLGIDKLNIIIYVAEILGIDFREFFN' A
#
# COMPACT_ATOMS: atom_id res chain seq x y z
N MET A 1 -4.84 -20.87 7.39
CA MET A 1 -4.00 -20.11 6.46
C MET A 1 -3.09 -19.23 7.32
N ILE A 2 -1.79 -19.51 7.36
CA ILE A 2 -0.83 -18.68 8.12
C ILE A 2 -0.76 -17.34 7.40
N HIS A 3 -1.37 -16.30 7.96
CA HIS A 3 -1.14 -14.96 7.46
C HIS A 3 0.29 -14.57 7.81
N ASN A 4 1.07 -14.20 6.80
CA ASN A 4 2.42 -13.72 7.01
C ASN A 4 2.31 -12.33 7.66
N ASN A 5 2.64 -12.22 8.96
CA ASN A 5 2.41 -11.00 9.77
C ASN A 5 2.96 -9.73 9.12
N ILE A 6 4.09 -9.85 8.40
CA ILE A 6 4.72 -8.73 7.69
C ILE A 6 3.82 -8.20 6.56
N GLN A 7 3.22 -9.09 5.77
CA GLN A 7 2.37 -8.68 4.64
C GLN A 7 1.13 -7.94 5.13
N GLN A 8 0.48 -8.46 6.18
CA GLN A 8 -0.66 -7.78 6.79
C GLN A 8 -0.29 -6.40 7.34
N MET A 9 0.85 -6.27 8.03
CA MET A 9 1.35 -4.99 8.52
C MET A 9 1.55 -3.99 7.36
N VAL A 10 2.19 -4.41 6.27
CA VAL A 10 2.38 -3.58 5.06
C VAL A 10 1.04 -3.11 4.51
N GLY A 11 0.04 -3.99 4.41
CA GLY A 11 -1.31 -3.63 3.94
C GLY A 11 -2.04 -2.63 4.84
N GLN A 12 -1.95 -2.80 6.17
CA GLN A 12 -2.53 -1.86 7.14
C GLN A 12 -1.86 -0.49 7.07
N LYS A 13 -0.53 -0.46 6.93
CA LYS A 13 0.21 0.79 6.74
C LYS A 13 -0.11 1.48 5.43
N LEU A 14 -0.25 0.73 4.34
CA LEU A 14 -0.70 1.29 3.06
C LEU A 14 -2.01 2.05 3.23
N LYS A 15 -3.00 1.45 3.92
CA LYS A 15 -4.27 2.10 4.20
C LYS A 15 -4.09 3.43 4.94
N LYS A 16 -3.25 3.45 5.98
CA LYS A 16 -2.95 4.66 6.77
C LYS A 16 -2.23 5.73 5.95
N PHE A 17 -1.26 5.34 5.13
CA PHE A 17 -0.53 6.30 4.29
C PHE A 17 -1.44 6.89 3.21
N ILE A 18 -2.31 6.09 2.58
CA ILE A 18 -3.30 6.59 1.62
C ILE A 18 -4.21 7.62 2.30
N SER A 19 -4.77 7.33 3.47
CA SER A 19 -5.68 8.26 4.17
C SER A 19 -5.00 9.58 4.57
N ASN A 20 -3.70 9.53 4.88
CA ASN A 20 -2.95 10.71 5.29
C ASN A 20 -2.38 11.51 4.11
N SER A 21 -2.18 10.87 2.95
CA SER A 21 -1.66 11.49 1.73
C SER A 21 -2.62 12.48 1.07
N LYS A 22 -2.20 13.08 -0.05
CA LYS A 22 -3.05 13.87 -0.95
C LYS A 22 -4.19 13.08 -1.60
N PHE A 23 -4.05 11.75 -1.70
CA PHE A 23 -5.02 10.91 -2.40
C PHE A 23 -6.28 10.68 -1.55
N LYS A 24 -6.14 10.56 -0.22
CA LYS A 24 -7.21 10.38 0.78
C LYS A 24 -8.03 9.08 0.66
N THR A 25 -8.29 8.60 -0.55
CA THR A 25 -9.12 7.42 -0.83
C THR A 25 -8.37 6.38 -1.66
N GLN A 26 -8.86 5.14 -1.64
CA GLN A 26 -8.28 4.04 -2.42
C GLN A 26 -8.47 4.26 -3.91
N GLU A 27 -9.59 4.86 -4.31
CA GLU A 27 -9.95 5.16 -5.69
C GLU A 27 -8.96 6.18 -6.29
N LYS A 28 -8.73 7.31 -5.60
CA LYS A 28 -7.76 8.32 -6.04
C LYS A 28 -6.33 7.80 -6.04
N PHE A 29 -6.00 6.93 -5.08
CA PHE A 29 -4.68 6.30 -5.07
C PHE A 29 -4.52 5.32 -6.24
N ALA A 30 -5.56 4.56 -6.57
CA ALA A 30 -5.56 3.62 -7.69
C ALA A 30 -5.34 4.32 -9.04
N GLU A 31 -5.94 5.50 -9.24
CA GLU A 31 -5.66 6.37 -10.38
C GLU A 31 -4.17 6.76 -10.45
N ALA A 32 -3.59 7.18 -9.32
CA ALA A 32 -2.19 7.61 -9.25
C ALA A 32 -1.19 6.48 -9.52
N VAL A 33 -1.52 5.25 -9.16
CA VAL A 33 -0.68 4.07 -9.44
C VAL A 33 -1.03 3.39 -10.77
N ASN A 34 -1.95 3.95 -11.56
CA ASN A 34 -2.47 3.39 -12.82
C ASN A 34 -2.90 1.92 -12.67
N ASN A 35 -3.68 1.61 -11.64
CA ASN A 35 -4.18 0.26 -11.36
C ASN A 35 -5.67 0.28 -11.01
N ASP A 36 -6.31 -0.89 -11.08
CA ASP A 36 -7.68 -1.06 -10.60
C ASP A 36 -7.76 -0.89 -9.07
N VAL A 37 -8.81 -0.23 -8.57
CA VAL A 37 -9.08 -0.09 -7.13
C VAL A 37 -9.15 -1.43 -6.40
N ARG A 38 -9.56 -2.51 -7.08
CA ARG A 38 -9.54 -3.89 -6.57
C ARG A 38 -8.12 -4.37 -6.28
N THR A 39 -7.15 -3.99 -7.10
CA THR A 39 -5.72 -4.28 -6.85
C THR A 39 -5.25 -3.58 -5.59
N VAL A 40 -5.57 -2.30 -5.41
CA VAL A 40 -5.23 -1.53 -4.20
C VAL A 40 -5.94 -2.13 -2.96
N ARG A 41 -7.22 -2.49 -3.08
CA ARG A 41 -7.97 -3.17 -2.01
C ARG A 41 -7.33 -4.50 -1.62
N ARG A 42 -6.87 -5.28 -2.61
CA ARG A 42 -6.15 -6.53 -2.39
C ARG A 42 -4.83 -6.29 -1.66
N TRP A 43 -4.04 -5.30 -2.06
CA TRP A 43 -2.81 -4.93 -1.36
C TRP A 43 -3.06 -4.54 0.10
N ILE A 44 -4.16 -3.84 0.37
CA ILE A 44 -4.53 -3.46 1.74
C ILE A 44 -4.97 -4.69 2.57
N HIS A 45 -5.78 -5.59 2.00
CA HIS A 45 -6.33 -6.73 2.73
C HIS A 45 -5.35 -7.90 2.88
N LEU A 46 -4.64 -8.24 1.81
CA LEU A 46 -3.75 -9.40 1.75
C LEU A 46 -2.29 -9.02 1.99
N GLY A 47 -1.96 -7.74 1.89
CA GLY A 47 -0.60 -7.25 1.92
C GLY A 47 0.07 -7.21 0.54
N ILE A 48 1.35 -6.84 0.56
CA ILE A 48 2.23 -6.82 -0.60
C ILE A 48 3.45 -7.66 -0.25
N ASP A 49 3.77 -8.64 -1.08
CA ASP A 49 4.87 -9.58 -0.91
C ASP A 49 6.11 -9.22 -1.74
N LYS A 50 5.94 -8.37 -2.76
CA LYS A 50 6.99 -7.93 -3.66
C LYS A 50 7.57 -6.58 -3.24
N LEU A 51 8.86 -6.55 -2.90
CA LEU A 51 9.57 -5.35 -2.47
C LEU A 51 9.48 -4.20 -3.50
N ASN A 52 9.58 -4.50 -4.80
CA ASN A 52 9.49 -3.47 -5.85
C ASN A 52 8.12 -2.78 -5.89
N ILE A 53 7.04 -3.48 -5.54
CA ILE A 53 5.69 -2.87 -5.43
C ILE A 53 5.61 -1.97 -4.19
N ILE A 54 6.23 -2.37 -3.08
CA ILE A 54 6.31 -1.54 -1.86
C ILE A 54 7.07 -0.25 -2.15
N ILE A 55 8.22 -0.34 -2.83
CA ILE A 55 9.02 0.82 -3.23
C ILE A 55 8.22 1.74 -4.15
N TYR A 56 7.62 1.21 -5.22
CA TYR A 56 6.81 1.99 -6.15
C TYR A 56 5.67 2.74 -5.46
N VAL A 57 4.93 2.05 -4.57
CA VAL A 57 3.84 2.67 -3.80
C VAL A 57 4.36 3.76 -2.85
N ALA A 58 5.52 3.54 -2.22
CA ALA A 58 6.16 4.53 -1.35
C ALA A 58 6.58 5.79 -2.11
N GLU A 59 7.15 5.64 -3.32
CA GLU A 59 7.50 6.74 -4.20
C GLU A 59 6.28 7.60 -4.56
N ILE A 60 5.17 6.97 -4.95
CA ILE A 60 3.92 7.69 -5.28
C ILE A 60 3.34 8.40 -4.05
N LEU A 61 3.49 7.81 -2.86
CA LEU A 61 3.07 8.40 -1.59
C LEU A 61 4.04 9.47 -1.06
N GLY A 62 5.25 9.59 -1.62
CA GLY A 62 6.29 10.52 -1.19
C GLY A 62 6.87 10.17 0.20
N ILE A 63 7.02 8.88 0.51
CA ILE A 63 7.54 8.40 1.80
C ILE A 63 8.73 7.43 1.60
N ASP A 64 9.58 7.27 2.61
CA ASP A 64 10.59 6.20 2.61
C ASP A 64 9.89 4.83 2.70
N PHE A 65 10.22 3.89 1.81
CA PHE A 65 9.62 2.56 1.79
C PHE A 65 9.86 1.78 3.10
N ARG A 66 10.93 2.09 3.85
CA ARG A 66 11.20 1.49 5.17
C ARG A 66 10.10 1.80 6.18
N GLU A 67 9.36 2.88 5.99
CA GLU A 67 8.20 3.21 6.81
C GLU A 67 7.09 2.17 6.73
N PHE A 68 7.10 1.24 5.78
CA PHE A 68 6.19 0.08 5.78
C PHE A 68 6.57 -1.00 6.81
N PHE A 69 7.75 -0.95 7.41
CA PHE A 69 8.27 -1.99 8.31
C PHE A 69 8.48 -1.53 9.76
N ASN A 70 8.33 -0.23 10.03
CA ASN A 70 8.46 0.39 11.36
C ASN A 70 7.30 0.20 12.35
#